data_AF-A0A953B210-F1
#
_entry.id   AF-A0A953B210-F1
#
_cell.length_a   1.000
_cell.length_b   1.000
_cell.length_c   1.000
_cell.angle_alpha   90.00
_cell.angle_beta   90.00
_cell.angle_gamma   90.00
#
_symmetry.space_group_name_H-M   'P 1'
#
loop_
_entity.id
_entity.type
_entity.pdbx_description
1 polymer ?
#
loop_
_entity_poly.entity_id
_entity_poly.type
_entity_poly.pdbx_seq_one_letter_code
_entity_poly.pdbx_strand_id
1 'polypeptide(L)' 'MTRLVKIGQRYRSTEAPVCVWEVVELVELNGIAHAVLVLLRDPWTRKTVSLAGLLNRGSFELVADAAEPAGRERQRR' A
#
# COMPACT_ATOMS: atom_id res chain seq x y z
N MET A 1 16.12 -5.45 9.14
CA MET A 1 15.52 -4.20 8.64
C MET A 1 14.01 -4.30 8.76
N THR A 2 13.42 -3.70 9.79
CA THR A 2 11.96 -3.70 10.01
C THR A 2 11.33 -2.79 8.96
N ARG A 3 10.64 -3.35 7.96
CA ARG A 3 9.92 -2.56 6.95
C ARG A 3 8.78 -1.81 7.66
N LEU A 4 8.92 -0.50 7.80
CA LEU A 4 7.89 0.38 8.33
C LEU A 4 6.83 0.63 7.25
N VAL A 5 5.57 0.38 7.60
CA VAL A 5 4.40 0.75 6.78
C VAL A 5 4.20 2.26 6.88
N LYS A 6 3.92 2.93 5.76
CA LYS A 6 3.68 4.38 5.69
C LYS A 6 2.39 4.70 4.94
N ILE A 7 1.77 5.81 5.29
CA ILE A 7 0.66 6.39 4.52
C ILE A 7 1.15 6.71 3.09
N GLY A 8 0.31 6.45 2.10
CA GLY A 8 0.61 6.54 0.67
C GLY A 8 1.27 5.27 0.09
N GLN A 9 1.69 4.31 0.91
CA GLN A 9 2.22 3.04 0.38
C GLN A 9 1.11 2.18 -0.22
N ARG A 10 1.46 1.49 -1.30
CA ARG A 10 0.54 0.62 -2.02
C ARG A 10 0.92 -0.84 -1.85
N TYR A 11 -0.09 -1.68 -1.66
CA TYR A 11 0.03 -3.10 -1.46
C TYR A 11 -0.91 -3.82 -2.42
N ARG A 12 -0.42 -4.85 -3.10
CA ARG A 12 -1.19 -5.73 -3.96
C ARG A 12 -1.58 -6.97 -3.18
N SER A 13 -2.86 -7.35 -3.20
CA SER A 13 -3.26 -8.66 -2.69
C SER A 13 -2.75 -9.77 -3.61
N THR A 14 -2.16 -10.80 -3.02
CA THR A 14 -1.65 -11.99 -3.71
C THR A 14 -2.77 -12.95 -4.09
N GLU A 15 -3.85 -12.98 -3.29
CA GLU A 15 -5.00 -13.84 -3.48
C GLU A 15 -6.08 -13.18 -4.35
N ALA A 16 -6.80 -13.99 -5.11
CA ALA A 16 -7.90 -13.53 -5.94
C ALA A 16 -9.08 -13.03 -5.07
N PRO A 17 -9.70 -11.88 -5.39
CA PRO A 17 -9.39 -10.99 -6.50
C PRO A 17 -8.13 -10.14 -6.24
N VAL A 18 -7.20 -10.19 -7.19
CA VAL A 18 -5.96 -9.42 -7.13
C VAL A 18 -6.27 -7.93 -7.27
N CYS A 19 -6.00 -7.17 -6.22
CA CYS A 19 -6.37 -5.77 -6.07
C CYS A 19 -5.21 -4.97 -5.48
N VAL A 20 -5.08 -3.70 -5.89
CA VAL A 20 -4.10 -2.77 -5.31
C VAL A 20 -4.79 -1.88 -4.30
N TRP A 21 -4.21 -1.82 -3.11
CA TRP A 21 -4.70 -1.10 -1.96
C TRP A 21 -3.69 -0.04 -1.55
N GLU A 22 -4.15 1.15 -1.15
CA GLU A 22 -3.29 2.23 -0.67
C GLU A 22 -3.54 2.47 0.82
N VAL A 23 -2.47 2.61 1.60
CA VAL A 23 -2.55 2.97 3.02
C VAL A 23 -2.92 4.44 3.13
N VAL A 24 -4.09 4.73 3.70
CA VAL A 24 -4.55 6.11 3.91
C VAL A 24 -4.44 6.56 5.36
N GLU A 25 -4.43 5.62 6.29
CA GLU A 25 -4.40 5.92 7.73
C GLU A 25 -3.70 4.79 8.48
N LEU A 26 -3.05 5.14 9.59
CA LEU A 26 -2.47 4.21 10.54
C LEU A 26 -3.14 4.44 11.88
N VAL A 27 -3.73 3.39 12.44
CA VAL A 27 -4.52 3.46 13.68
C VAL A 27 -4.08 2.38 14.65
N GLU A 28 -4.21 2.64 15.94
CA GLU A 28 -4.04 1.63 16.98
C GLU A 28 -5.41 1.22 17.51
N LEU A 29 -5.72 -0.08 17.46
CA LEU A 29 -6.97 -0.64 17.94
C LEU A 29 -6.63 -1.74 18.95
N ASN A 30 -7.09 -1.58 20.19
CA ASN A 30 -6.83 -2.53 21.29
C ASN A 30 -5.33 -2.84 21.50
N GLY A 31 -4.46 -1.83 21.38
CA GLY A 31 -3.00 -1.99 21.53
C GLY A 31 -2.30 -2.67 20.34
N ILE A 32 -2.99 -2.85 19.22
CA ILE A 32 -2.45 -3.44 17.99
C ILE A 32 -2.46 -2.38 16.88
N ALA A 33 -1.31 -2.19 16.24
CA ALA A 33 -1.19 -1.29 15.10
C ALA A 33 -1.86 -1.88 13.84
N HIS A 34 -2.66 -1.05 13.18
CA HIS A 34 -3.40 -1.36 11.97
C HIS A 34 -3.17 -0.29 10.89
N ALA A 35 -3.34 -0.70 9.63
CA ALA A 35 -3.43 0.19 8.49
C ALA A 35 -4.85 0.17 7.92
N VAL A 36 -5.39 1.35 7.66
CA VAL A 36 -6.60 1.51 6.86
C VAL A 36 -6.17 1.62 5.41
N LEU A 37 -6.75 0.74 4.60
CA LEU A 37 -6.46 0.58 3.19
C LEU A 37 -7.68 0.98 2.36
N VAL A 38 -7.47 1.73 1.29
CA VAL A 38 -8.49 1.99 0.26
C VAL A 38 -8.14 1.26 -1.02
N LEU A 39 -9.14 0.78 -1.74
CA LEU A 39 -8.95 0.11 -3.02
C LEU A 39 -8.66 1.17 -4.09
N LEU A 40 -7.55 1.03 -4.83
CA LEU A 40 -7.10 2.07 -5.76
C LEU A 40 -8.09 2.32 -6.92
N ARG A 41 -8.82 1.28 -7.36
CA ARG A 41 -9.85 1.38 -8.41
C ARG A 41 -11.20 1.92 -7.91
N ASP A 42 -11.44 1.86 -6.60
CA ASP A 42 -12.68 2.30 -5.97
C ASP A 42 -12.39 2.82 -4.54
N PRO A 43 -12.20 4.14 -4.36
CA PRO A 43 -11.77 4.70 -3.08
C PRO A 43 -12.83 4.60 -1.97
N TRP A 44 -14.07 4.24 -2.31
CA TRP A 44 -15.15 4.00 -1.35
C TRP A 44 -14.98 2.65 -0.64
N THR A 45 -14.34 1.69 -1.30
CA THR A 45 -14.01 0.40 -0.72
C THR A 45 -12.78 0.53 0.18
N ARG A 46 -13.01 0.43 1.49
CA ARG A 46 -11.96 0.46 2.53
C ARG A 46 -11.94 -0.81 3.36
N LYS A 47 -10.77 -1.16 3.87
CA LYS A 47 -10.60 -2.23 4.86
C LYS A 47 -9.49 -1.89 5.85
N THR A 48 -9.58 -2.45 7.05
CA THR A 48 -8.57 -2.32 8.09
C THR A 48 -7.82 -3.64 8.24
N VAL A 49 -6.50 -3.59 8.22
CA VAL A 49 -5.63 -4.78 8.33
C VAL A 49 -4.54 -4.50 9.35
N SER A 50 -4.28 -5.45 10.25
CA SER A 50 -3.20 -5.31 11.22
C SER A 50 -1.85 -5.21 10.51
N LEU A 51 -0.92 -4.38 11.01
CA LEU A 51 0.38 -4.18 10.35
C LEU A 51 1.15 -5.50 10.17
N ALA A 52 1.05 -6.42 11.13
CA ALA A 52 1.64 -7.75 11.03
C ALA A 52 1.08 -8.56 9.84
N GLY A 53 -0.23 -8.46 9.59
CA GLY A 53 -0.88 -9.09 8.44
C GLY A 53 -0.51 -8.42 7.11
N LEU A 54 -0.39 -7.09 7.10
CA LEU A 54 0.01 -6.34 5.91
C LEU A 54 1.47 -6.61 5.50
N LEU A 55 2.35 -6.85 6.48
CA LEU A 55 3.75 -7.20 6.25
C LEU A 55 3.94 -8.69 5.93
N ASN A 56 2.89 -9.52 6.04
CA ASN A 56 2.93 -10.92 5.66
C ASN A 56 2.85 -11.05 4.13
N ARG A 57 3.95 -11.52 3.53
CA ARG A 57 4.07 -11.72 2.07
C ARG A 57 3.09 -12.73 1.48
N GLY A 58 2.46 -13.57 2.32
CA GLY A 58 1.45 -14.52 1.86
C GLY A 58 0.16 -13.84 1.38
N SER A 59 -0.19 -12.67 1.94
CA SER A 59 -1.46 -11.99 1.67
C SER A 59 -1.30 -10.65 0.93
N PHE A 60 -0.16 -9.97 1.11
CA PHE A 60 0.11 -8.68 0.49
C PHE A 60 1.56 -8.55 0.01
N GLU A 61 1.72 -7.97 -1.17
CA GLU A 61 3.00 -7.59 -1.74
C GLU A 61 3.09 -6.06 -1.83
N LEU A 62 4.18 -5.49 -1.30
CA LEU A 62 4.44 -4.06 -1.45
C LEU A 62 4.64 -3.76 -2.94
N VAL A 63 3.78 -2.89 -3.49
CA VAL A 63 3.97 -2.33 -4.81
C VAL A 63 5.09 -1.32 -4.65
N ALA A 64 6.26 -1.58 -5.27
CA ALA A 64 7.32 -0.60 -5.32
C ALA A 64 6.71 0.67 -5.92
N ASP A 65 6.69 1.74 -5.13
CA ASP A 65 6.34 3.05 -5.63
C ASP A 65 7.23 3.27 -6.83
N ALA A 66 6.62 3.35 -8.02
CA ALA A 66 7.33 3.82 -9.19
C ALA A 66 7.62 5.29 -8.89
N ALA A 67 8.71 5.52 -8.18
CA ALA A 67 9.39 6.80 -8.18
C ALA A 67 9.42 7.22 -9.65
N GLU A 68 8.75 8.33 -9.91
CA GLU A 68 8.61 9.07 -11.15
C GLU A 68 9.62 8.68 -12.24
N PRO A 69 9.25 8.64 -13.54
CA PRO A 69 10.23 8.53 -14.60
C PRO A 69 11.24 9.68 -14.47
N ALA A 70 12.45 9.36 -13.99
CA ALA A 70 13.58 10.25 -14.04
C ALA A 70 13.90 10.50 -15.52
N GLY A 71 13.53 11.69 -16.03
CA GLY A 71 13.98 12.15 -17.34
C GLY A 71 12.88 12.71 -18.24
N ARG A 72 12.09 13.67 -17.78
CA ARG A 72 11.47 14.65 -18.69
C ARG A 72 12.51 15.70 -19.09
N GLU A 73 13.62 15.30 -19.72
CA GLU A 73 14.54 16.25 -20.33
C GLU A 73 14.04 16.60 -21.74
N ARG A 74 13.40 17.76 -21.80
CA ARG A 74 13.19 18.51 -23.04
C ARG A 74 14.55 18.77 -23.68
N GLN A 75 14.88 18.11 -24.79
CA GLN A 75 15.75 18.73 -25.78
C GLN A 75 15.09 18.66 -27.15
N ARG A 76 14.50 19.81 -27.51
CA ARG A 76 14.32 20.21 -28.91
C ARG A 76 15.71 20.25 -29.55
N ARG A 77 15.95 19.48 -30.60
CA ARG A 77 16.74 19.90 -31.77
C ARG A 77 16.19 19.22 -33.00
#